data_AF-A0AAR2JWK9-F1
#
_entry.id   AF-A0AAR2JWK9-F1
#
_cell.length_a   1.000
_cell.length_b   1.000
_cell.length_c   1.000
_cell.angle_alpha   90.00
_cell.angle_beta   90.00
_cell.angle_gamma   90.00
#
_symmetry.space_group_name_H-M   'P 1'
#
loop_
_entity.id
_entity.type
_entity.pdbx_description
1 polymer ?
#
loop_
_entity_poly.entity_id
_entity_poly.type
_entity_poly.pdbx_seq_one_letter_code
_entity_poly.pdbx_strand_id
1 'polypeptide(L)'
;NKCIVIKPADKGSITVIMDRNQYVKEANRQLNNPQYYQKLDKPIFPQTSEGIRKSLDSLLSAGYINKKQINYLMGDNPPRPRQFYLLPKIHKAKETWPTEYMPPGRPIVSDCGSESYKIAEYLDYYLNPLSTKHATIINLTFSVSLKWV
;
A
#
# COMPACT_ATOMS: atom_id res chain seq x y z
N ASN A 1 -0.93 22.93 -10.21
CA ASN A 1 -0.09 22.21 -11.20
C ASN A 1 -0.84 21.04 -11.84
N LYS A 2 -1.49 21.25 -13.00
CA LYS A 2 -2.28 20.21 -13.68
C LYS A 2 -1.44 19.28 -14.57
N CYS A 3 -0.27 19.71 -15.05
CA CYS A 3 0.48 18.96 -16.08
C CYS A 3 1.66 18.11 -15.54
N ILE A 4 2.07 18.30 -14.29
CA ILE A 4 3.22 17.57 -13.71
C ILE A 4 2.79 16.66 -12.55
N VAL A 5 3.59 15.61 -12.35
CA VAL A 5 3.54 14.70 -11.21
C VAL A 5 4.89 14.73 -10.50
N ILE A 6 4.85 14.87 -9.17
CA ILE A 6 6.03 14.82 -8.30
C ILE A 6 5.88 13.58 -7.42
N LYS A 7 6.82 12.64 -7.51
CA LYS A 7 6.83 11.40 -6.73
C LYS A 7 8.25 11.02 -6.32
N PRO A 8 8.44 10.34 -5.17
CA PRO A 8 9.72 9.71 -4.89
C PRO A 8 9.99 8.60 -5.91
N ALA A 9 11.26 8.42 -6.25
CA ALA A 9 11.73 7.30 -7.03
C ALA A 9 11.56 5.99 -6.26
N ASP A 10 11.48 4.90 -6.99
CA ASP A 10 11.38 3.55 -6.44
C ASP A 10 12.59 3.13 -5.58
N LYS A 11 13.76 3.69 -5.89
CA LYS A 11 15.04 3.46 -5.20
C LYS A 11 15.90 4.73 -5.25
N GLY A 12 16.79 4.86 -4.28
CA GLY A 12 17.85 5.88 -4.28
C GLY A 12 17.46 7.24 -3.68
N SER A 13 16.33 7.35 -2.97
CA SER A 13 15.91 8.58 -2.28
C SER A 13 15.85 9.84 -3.17
N ILE A 14 15.58 9.66 -4.46
CA ILE A 14 15.48 10.73 -5.46
C ILE A 14 14.03 11.19 -5.60
N THR A 15 13.80 12.49 -5.82
CA THR A 15 12.49 13.01 -6.24
C THR A 15 12.42 13.09 -7.76
N VAL A 16 11.35 12.57 -8.34
CA VAL A 16 11.11 12.56 -9.78
C VAL A 16 10.00 13.55 -10.12
N ILE A 17 10.29 14.44 -11.07
CA ILE A 17 9.31 15.31 -11.72
C ILE A 17 9.08 14.75 -13.11
N MET A 18 7.83 14.49 -13.47
CA MET A 18 7.49 13.95 -14.78
C MET A 18 6.18 14.52 -15.30
N ASP A 19 6.02 14.44 -16.62
CA ASP A 19 4.76 14.77 -17.29
C ASP A 19 3.63 13.86 -16.81
N ARG A 20 2.47 14.47 -16.51
CA ARG A 20 1.31 13.75 -15.98
C ARG A 20 0.75 12.76 -16.99
N ASN A 21 0.77 13.08 -18.28
CA ASN A 21 0.24 12.17 -19.30
C ASN A 21 1.10 10.91 -19.39
N GLN A 22 2.43 11.04 -19.33
CA GLN A 22 3.33 9.88 -19.26
C GLN A 22 3.08 9.04 -17.99
N TYR A 23 2.88 9.69 -16.83
CA TYR A 23 2.58 8.98 -15.59
C TYR A 23 1.28 8.17 -15.67
N VAL A 24 0.21 8.79 -16.19
CA VAL A 24 -1.11 8.15 -16.36
C VAL A 24 -1.05 7.07 -17.43
N LYS A 25 -0.27 7.28 -18.51
CA LYS A 25 -0.06 6.29 -19.56
C LYS A 25 0.62 5.04 -19.01
N GLU A 26 1.63 5.17 -18.16
CA GLU A 26 2.27 4.02 -17.51
C GLU A 26 1.30 3.29 -16.59
N ALA A 27 0.50 4.02 -15.80
CA ALA A 27 -0.52 3.43 -14.93
C ALA A 27 -1.53 2.60 -15.75
N ASN A 28 -2.06 3.17 -16.82
CA ASN A 28 -3.00 2.48 -17.71
C ASN A 28 -2.35 1.29 -18.43
N ARG A 29 -1.08 1.40 -18.84
CA ARG A 29 -0.34 0.28 -19.45
C ARG A 29 -0.30 -0.93 -18.51
N GLN A 30 -0.12 -0.71 -17.21
CA GLN A 30 -0.14 -1.79 -16.21
C GLN A 30 -1.57 -2.27 -15.94
N LEU A 31 -2.50 -1.37 -15.62
CA LEU A 31 -3.87 -1.70 -15.21
C LEU A 31 -4.70 -2.35 -16.34
N ASN A 32 -4.36 -2.10 -17.60
CA ASN A 32 -5.01 -2.72 -18.75
C ASN A 32 -4.40 -4.08 -19.14
N ASN A 33 -3.45 -4.62 -18.37
CA ASN A 33 -2.93 -5.96 -18.63
C ASN A 33 -3.87 -7.02 -18.02
N PRO A 34 -4.64 -7.77 -18.84
CA PRO A 34 -5.63 -8.73 -18.35
C PRO A 34 -5.00 -9.97 -17.70
N GLN A 35 -3.70 -10.20 -17.90
CA GLN A 35 -2.98 -11.28 -17.22
C GLN A 35 -2.89 -11.04 -15.71
N TYR A 36 -2.86 -9.77 -15.28
CA TYR A 36 -2.64 -9.41 -13.87
C TYR A 36 -3.80 -8.65 -13.24
N TYR A 37 -4.61 -7.95 -14.03
CA TYR A 37 -5.67 -7.08 -13.52
C TYR A 37 -7.00 -7.37 -14.19
N GLN A 38 -8.06 -7.33 -13.39
CA GLN A 38 -9.44 -7.36 -13.84
C GLN A 38 -10.12 -6.05 -13.44
N LYS A 39 -10.80 -5.42 -14.39
CA LYS A 39 -11.60 -4.23 -14.11
C LYS A 39 -12.84 -4.62 -13.30
N LEU A 40 -13.09 -3.86 -12.24
CA LEU A 40 -14.31 -3.98 -11.43
C LEU A 40 -15.37 -3.03 -11.95
N ASP A 41 -16.63 -3.49 -12.03
CA ASP A 41 -17.76 -2.66 -12.43
C ASP A 41 -18.15 -1.64 -11.35
N LYS A 42 -17.94 -2.01 -10.08
CA LYS A 42 -18.21 -1.18 -8.91
C LYS A 42 -17.19 -1.41 -7.81
N PRO A 43 -16.94 -0.42 -6.93
CA PRO A 43 -16.11 -0.61 -5.77
C PRO A 43 -16.69 -1.69 -4.84
N ILE A 44 -15.82 -2.56 -4.31
CA ILE A 44 -16.19 -3.67 -3.41
C ILE A 44 -16.07 -3.31 -1.92
N PHE A 45 -15.38 -2.21 -1.61
CA PHE A 45 -15.13 -1.80 -0.22
C PHE A 45 -16.41 -1.54 0.60
N PRO A 46 -17.55 -1.08 0.04
CA PRO A 46 -18.77 -0.92 0.84
C PRO A 46 -19.28 -2.25 1.40
N GLN A 47 -19.25 -3.31 0.59
CA GLN A 47 -19.67 -4.66 1.00
C GLN A 47 -18.69 -5.23 2.03
N THR A 48 -17.39 -5.08 1.80
CA THR A 48 -16.36 -5.52 2.75
C THR A 48 -16.48 -4.78 4.09
N SER A 49 -16.79 -3.48 4.07
CA SER A 49 -17.00 -2.67 5.28
C SER A 49 -18.15 -3.20 6.13
N GLU A 50 -19.25 -3.60 5.50
CA GLU A 50 -20.39 -4.19 6.20
C GLU A 50 -20.02 -5.55 6.81
N GLY A 51 -19.28 -6.38 6.08
CA GLY A 51 -18.76 -7.64 6.58
C GLY A 51 -17.87 -7.46 7.81
N ILE A 52 -16.93 -6.51 7.75
CA ILE A 52 -16.05 -6.16 8.87
C ILE A 52 -16.86 -5.70 10.09
N ARG A 53 -17.85 -4.82 9.90
CA ARG A 53 -18.72 -4.35 11.00
C ARG A 53 -19.41 -5.52 11.71
N LYS A 54 -20.02 -6.43 10.95
CA LYS A 54 -20.68 -7.63 11.50
C LYS A 54 -19.73 -8.50 12.31
N SER A 55 -18.49 -8.68 11.82
CA SER A 55 -17.46 -9.42 12.56
C SER A 55 -17.05 -8.71 13.85
N LEU A 56 -16.85 -7.38 13.82
CA LEU A 56 -16.51 -6.60 15.02
C LEU A 56 -17.64 -6.62 16.06
N ASP A 57 -18.91 -6.49 15.62
CA ASP A 57 -20.06 -6.58 16.50
C ASP A 57 -20.15 -7.96 17.17
N SER A 58 -19.91 -9.03 16.41
CA SER A 58 -19.87 -10.39 16.94
C SER A 58 -18.77 -10.58 17.99
N LEU A 59 -17.58 -10.00 17.76
CA LEU A 59 -16.47 -10.03 18.72
C LEU A 59 -16.79 -9.25 20.00
N LEU A 60 -17.50 -8.12 19.89
CA LEU A 60 -17.95 -7.34 21.04
C LEU A 60 -19.01 -8.10 21.84
N SER A 61 -20.00 -8.69 21.17
CA SER A 61 -21.06 -9.48 21.82
C SER A 61 -20.50 -10.71 22.53
N ALA A 62 -19.46 -11.35 21.97
CA ALA A 62 -18.77 -12.47 22.60
C ALA A 62 -17.77 -12.04 23.71
N GLY A 63 -17.57 -10.74 23.93
CA GLY A 63 -16.69 -10.22 24.97
C GLY A 63 -15.18 -10.31 24.65
N TYR A 64 -14.80 -10.62 23.41
CA TYR A 64 -13.38 -10.67 22.99
C TYR A 64 -12.75 -9.29 22.85
N ILE A 65 -13.57 -8.27 22.56
CA ILE A 65 -13.15 -6.88 22.51
C ILE A 65 -14.08 -6.01 23.36
N ASN A 66 -13.55 -4.90 23.87
CA ASN A 66 -14.28 -3.92 24.66
C ASN A 66 -14.76 -2.72 23.81
N LYS A 67 -15.57 -1.85 24.42
CA LYS A 67 -16.12 -0.65 23.77
C LYS A 67 -15.05 0.30 23.21
N LYS A 68 -13.91 0.42 23.89
CA LYS A 68 -12.80 1.28 23.43
C LYS A 68 -12.13 0.68 22.19
N GLN A 69 -11.92 -0.63 22.17
CA GLN A 69 -11.34 -1.36 21.05
C GLN A 69 -12.25 -1.29 19.82
N ILE A 70 -13.55 -1.59 19.94
CA ILE A 70 -14.46 -1.50 18.78
C ILE A 70 -14.52 -0.08 18.22
N ASN A 71 -14.59 0.97 19.06
CA ASN A 71 -14.60 2.35 18.60
C ASN A 71 -13.36 2.71 17.78
N TYR A 72 -12.19 2.14 18.11
CA TYR A 72 -10.97 2.32 17.34
C TYR A 72 -10.96 1.47 16.06
N LEU A 73 -11.33 0.20 16.15
CA LEU A 73 -11.29 -0.77 15.04
C LEU A 73 -12.26 -0.43 13.91
N MET A 74 -13.38 0.24 14.23
CA MET A 74 -14.39 0.64 13.25
C MET A 74 -13.90 1.65 12.21
N GLY A 75 -12.82 2.39 12.51
CA GLY A 75 -12.21 3.36 11.60
C GLY A 75 -13.17 4.45 11.12
N ASP A 76 -12.83 5.05 9.97
CA ASP A 76 -13.59 6.14 9.37
C ASP A 76 -14.89 5.63 8.72
N ASN A 77 -15.93 6.46 8.73
CA ASN A 77 -17.20 6.18 8.05
C ASN A 77 -17.69 7.42 7.26
N PRO A 78 -17.74 7.35 5.91
CA PRO A 78 -17.33 6.23 5.07
C PRO A 78 -15.80 6.06 5.05
N PRO A 79 -15.29 4.83 4.86
CA PRO A 79 -13.86 4.59 4.72
C PRO A 79 -13.32 5.23 3.44
N ARG A 80 -12.03 5.59 3.46
CA ARG A 80 -11.35 6.13 2.27
C ARG A 80 -11.16 5.03 1.23
N PRO A 81 -11.56 5.25 -0.03
CA PRO A 81 -11.23 4.33 -1.11
C PRO A 81 -9.71 4.18 -1.27
N ARG A 82 -9.27 2.94 -1.47
CA ARG A 82 -7.86 2.64 -1.74
C ARG A 82 -7.36 3.41 -2.96
N GLN A 83 -6.16 3.98 -2.85
CA GLN A 83 -5.59 4.82 -3.90
C GLN A 83 -4.43 4.14 -4.60
N PHE A 84 -4.55 3.97 -5.91
CA PHE A 84 -3.47 3.47 -6.74
C PHE A 84 -2.51 4.60 -7.15
N TYR A 85 -1.21 4.36 -7.02
CA TYR A 85 -0.18 5.24 -7.56
C TYR A 85 1.09 4.46 -7.90
N LEU A 86 1.93 5.07 -8.72
CA LEU A 86 3.21 4.52 -9.14
C LEU A 86 4.39 5.23 -8.47
N LEU A 87 5.44 4.48 -8.17
CA LEU A 87 6.79 5.01 -7.91
C LEU A 87 7.68 4.79 -9.15
N PRO A 88 8.26 5.84 -9.76
CA PRO A 88 9.09 5.70 -10.96
C PRO A 88 10.38 4.89 -10.72
N LYS A 89 10.62 3.84 -11.51
CA LYS A 89 11.81 2.98 -11.44
C LYS A 89 12.96 3.51 -12.30
N ILE A 90 13.40 4.75 -12.04
CA ILE A 90 14.46 5.42 -12.82
C ILE A 90 15.84 4.73 -12.76
N HIS A 91 16.04 3.79 -11.82
CA HIS A 91 17.25 2.96 -11.72
C HIS A 91 17.32 1.83 -12.76
N LYS A 92 16.24 1.59 -13.52
CA LYS A 92 16.23 0.62 -14.61
C LYS A 92 16.86 1.23 -15.86
N ALA A 93 17.57 0.40 -16.62
CA ALA A 93 18.23 0.81 -17.87
C ALA A 93 17.20 1.39 -18.85
N LYS A 94 17.56 2.46 -19.58
CA LYS A 94 16.60 3.23 -20.40
C LYS A 94 15.96 2.40 -21.51
N GLU A 95 16.64 1.37 -21.98
CA GLU A 95 16.19 0.44 -23.02
C GLU A 95 15.00 -0.41 -22.53
N THR A 96 14.85 -0.54 -21.21
CA THR A 96 13.73 -1.26 -20.59
C THR A 96 12.53 -0.36 -20.32
N TRP A 97 12.64 0.94 -20.60
CA TRP A 97 11.55 1.87 -20.39
C TRP A 97 10.53 1.74 -21.53
N PRO A 98 9.22 1.72 -21.25
CA PRO A 98 8.22 1.60 -22.31
C PRO A 98 8.27 2.76 -23.32
N THR A 99 8.76 3.95 -22.92
CA THR A 99 9.14 5.03 -23.83
C THR A 99 10.33 5.80 -23.24
N GLU A 100 11.02 6.59 -24.06
CA GLU A 100 12.20 7.39 -23.66
C GLU A 100 11.96 8.26 -22.40
N TYR A 101 10.74 8.76 -22.20
CA TYR A 101 10.37 9.67 -21.11
C TYR A 101 9.46 9.03 -20.05
N MET A 102 9.27 7.71 -20.10
CA MET A 102 8.33 7.01 -19.23
C MET A 102 9.03 5.82 -18.55
N PRO A 103 9.61 6.00 -17.35
CA PRO A 103 10.16 4.89 -16.60
C PRO A 103 9.06 3.92 -16.16
N PRO A 104 9.34 2.62 -16.05
CA PRO A 104 8.39 1.68 -15.46
C PRO A 104 7.98 2.12 -14.05
N GLY A 105 6.70 1.97 -13.70
CA GLY A 105 6.22 2.26 -12.34
C GLY A 105 6.27 1.04 -11.42
N ARG A 106 6.58 1.21 -10.13
CA ARG A 106 6.17 0.23 -9.09
C ARG A 106 4.72 0.54 -8.71
N PRO A 107 3.76 -0.36 -8.97
CA PRO A 107 2.39 -0.17 -8.54
C PRO A 107 2.29 -0.25 -7.02
N ILE A 108 1.62 0.74 -6.42
CA ILE A 108 1.30 0.80 -4.99
C ILE A 108 -0.18 1.07 -4.84
N VAL A 109 -0.82 0.34 -3.93
CA VAL A 109 -2.19 0.60 -3.48
C VAL A 109 -2.12 1.06 -2.03
N SER A 110 -2.46 2.32 -1.79
CA SER A 110 -2.55 2.85 -0.43
C SER A 110 -3.80 2.30 0.26
N ASP A 111 -3.58 1.62 1.38
CA ASP A 111 -4.63 1.14 2.28
C ASP A 111 -4.94 2.15 3.40
N CYS A 112 -4.32 3.33 3.39
CA CYS A 112 -4.48 4.31 4.45
C CYS A 112 -5.92 4.81 4.55
N GLY A 113 -6.54 4.62 5.72
CA GLY A 113 -7.93 5.00 5.98
C GLY A 113 -8.97 4.10 5.30
N SER A 114 -8.56 2.93 4.78
CA SER A 114 -9.51 1.93 4.28
C SER A 114 -10.31 1.29 5.41
N GLU A 115 -11.32 0.50 5.05
CA GLU A 115 -12.19 -0.21 5.97
C GLU A 115 -11.46 -1.23 6.88
N SER A 116 -10.28 -1.70 6.46
CA SER A 116 -9.45 -2.63 7.21
C SER A 116 -8.28 -1.96 7.93
N TYR A 117 -8.03 -0.67 7.68
CA TYR A 117 -6.79 -0.01 8.08
C TYR A 117 -6.56 -0.03 9.60
N LYS A 118 -7.57 0.33 10.39
CA LYS A 118 -7.46 0.34 11.87
C LYS A 118 -7.30 -1.05 12.47
N ILE A 119 -7.88 -2.06 11.83
CA ILE A 119 -7.70 -3.45 12.24
C ILE A 119 -6.27 -3.89 11.95
N ALA A 120 -5.73 -3.59 10.77
CA ALA A 120 -4.35 -3.92 10.42
C ALA A 120 -3.36 -3.19 11.35
N GLU A 121 -3.57 -1.90 11.63
CA GLU A 121 -2.77 -1.11 12.58
C GLU A 121 -2.82 -1.71 13.99
N TYR A 122 -4.00 -2.12 14.45
CA TYR A 122 -4.17 -2.77 15.76
C TYR A 122 -3.41 -4.09 15.83
N LEU A 123 -3.54 -4.95 14.82
CA LEU A 123 -2.85 -6.24 14.77
C LEU A 123 -1.33 -6.05 14.71
N ASP A 124 -0.85 -5.14 13.88
CA ASP A 124 0.58 -4.84 13.76
C ASP A 124 1.19 -4.41 15.10
N TYR A 125 0.48 -3.57 15.86
CA TYR A 125 0.93 -3.13 17.19
C TYR A 125 1.23 -4.31 18.15
N TYR A 126 0.41 -5.36 18.13
CA TYR A 126 0.61 -6.54 18.99
C TYR A 126 1.55 -7.58 18.38
N LEU A 127 1.56 -7.74 17.05
CA LEU A 127 2.34 -8.77 16.37
C LEU A 127 3.79 -8.35 16.12
N ASN A 128 4.06 -7.06 15.90
CA ASN A 128 5.40 -6.57 15.57
C ASN A 128 6.44 -6.82 16.69
N PRO A 129 6.13 -6.68 18.00
CA PRO A 129 7.07 -7.06 19.05
C PRO A 129 7.33 -8.58 19.13
N LEU A 130 6.43 -9.41 18.59
CA LEU A 130 6.59 -10.86 18.58
C LEU A 130 7.43 -11.31 17.39
N SER A 131 7.26 -10.68 16.22
CA SER A 131 8.00 -11.01 15.00
C SER A 131 9.52 -10.81 15.16
N THR A 132 9.93 -9.90 16.04
CA THR A 132 11.34 -9.59 16.33
C THR A 132 12.02 -10.53 17.33
N LYS A 133 11.26 -11.41 18.01
CA LYS A 133 11.81 -12.35 19.02
C LYS A 133 12.33 -13.65 18.42
N HIS A 134 11.97 -13.95 17.17
CA HIS A 134 12.48 -15.14 16.50
C HIS A 134 13.94 -14.92 16.12
N ALA A 135 14.80 -15.91 16.41
CA ALA A 135 16.19 -15.91 15.98
C ALA A 135 16.25 -15.95 14.45
N THR A 136 16.27 -14.77 13.83
CA THR A 136 16.28 -14.66 12.39
C THR A 136 17.74 -14.55 11.97
N ILE A 137 18.35 -15.68 11.56
CA ILE A 137 19.59 -15.64 10.76
C ILE A 137 19.18 -15.12 9.39
N ILE A 138 19.04 -13.80 9.27
CA ILE A 138 18.95 -13.17 7.95
C ILE A 138 20.40 -12.98 7.52
N ASN A 139 20.91 -13.91 6.72
CA ASN A 139 22.05 -13.62 5.86
C ASN A 139 21.60 -12.55 4.85
N LEU A 140 21.53 -11.30 5.28
CA LEU A 140 21.47 -10.16 4.39
C LEU A 140 22.77 -10.21 3.59
N THR A 141 22.67 -10.50 2.29
CA THR A 141 23.81 -10.50 1.35
C THR A 141 24.45 -9.10 1.17
N PHE A 142 24.11 -8.15 2.03
CA PHE A 142 24.80 -6.87 2.18
C PHE A 142 25.28 -6.75 3.62
N SER A 143 26.48 -7.25 3.86
CA SER A 143 27.24 -6.96 5.08
C SER A 143 27.54 -5.46 5.12
N VAL A 144 26.82 -4.72 5.95
CA VAL A 144 27.36 -3.50 6.56
C VAL A 144 27.24 -3.70 8.06
N SER A 145 28.36 -4.08 8.68
CA SER A 145 28.53 -4.04 10.12
C SER A 145 28.38 -2.59 10.58
N LEU A 146 27.25 -2.24 11.16
CA LEU A 146 27.14 -1.10 12.06
C LEU A 146 27.29 -1.62 13.48
N LYS A 147 28.54 -1.60 13.97
CA LYS A 147 28.81 -1.58 15.41
C LYS A 147 28.36 -0.22 15.92
N TRP A 148 27.34 -0.21 16.76
CA TRP A 148 27.03 0.95 17.59
C TRP A 148 28.00 0.92 18.79
N VAL A 149 28.79 1.98 18.92
CA VAL A 149 29.36 2.42 20.21
C VAL A 149 28.38 3.40 20.81
#